data_AF-A0A7S0P0J9-F1
#
_entry.id   AF-A0A7S0P0J9-F1
#
_cell.length_a   1.000
_cell.length_b   1.000
_cell.length_c   1.000
_cell.angle_alpha   90.00
_cell.angle_beta   90.00
_cell.angle_gamma   90.00
#
_symmetry.space_group_name_H-M   'P 1'
#
loop_
_entity.id
_entity.type
_entity.pdbx_description
1 polymer ?
#
loop_
_entity_poly.entity_id
_entity_poly.type
_entity_poly.pdbx_seq_one_letter_code
_entity_poly.pdbx_strand_id
1 'polypeptide(L)'
;GKLGLRADFTRGFGARHRALLDPLLGPLATLHAGNSAHAQPIDYSQRVNATLFRLPLRTPERAAISQLSSRAVTHTEVLELLSTLCLSLGEMLLFTQSLTHVEVCTLAADGVV
;
A
#
# COMPACT_ATOMS: atom_id res chain seq x y z
N GLY A 1 -18.25 -0.93 19.37
CA GLY A 1 -17.27 -1.97 18.98
C GLY A 1 -16.88 -1.77 17.54
N LYS A 2 -15.58 -1.61 17.23
CA LYS A 2 -15.10 -1.56 15.84
C LYS A 2 -14.70 -2.99 15.45
N LEU A 3 -15.59 -3.66 14.72
CA LEU A 3 -15.27 -4.89 13.97
C LEU A 3 -14.40 -4.49 12.77
N GLY A 4 -13.09 -4.50 12.96
CA GLY A 4 -12.12 -4.38 11.88
C GLY A 4 -11.13 -5.53 11.98
N LEU A 5 -10.83 -6.18 10.86
CA LEU A 5 -9.70 -7.10 10.78
C LEU A 5 -8.41 -6.28 10.87
N ARG A 6 -7.83 -6.20 12.06
CA ARG A 6 -6.50 -5.65 12.27
C ARG A 6 -5.50 -6.79 12.15
N ALA A 7 -4.67 -6.76 11.11
CA ALA A 7 -3.55 -7.67 11.02
C ALA A 7 -2.58 -7.37 12.17
N ASP A 8 -2.53 -8.26 13.16
CA ASP A 8 -1.56 -8.21 14.25
C ASP A 8 -0.43 -9.18 13.93
N PHE A 9 0.70 -8.67 13.45
CA PHE A 9 1.89 -9.46 13.14
C PHE A 9 2.76 -9.76 14.37
N THR A 10 2.37 -9.24 15.54
CA THR A 10 3.10 -9.42 16.81
C THR A 10 2.57 -10.60 17.63
N ARG A 11 1.39 -11.15 17.30
CA ARG A 11 0.74 -12.24 18.03
C ARG A 11 -0.04 -13.18 17.11
N GLY A 12 -0.36 -14.38 17.60
CA GLY A 12 -1.26 -15.32 16.92
C GLY A 12 -0.78 -15.73 15.53
N PHE A 13 -1.68 -15.72 14.54
CA PHE A 13 -1.39 -16.12 13.15
C PHE A 13 -0.23 -15.32 12.54
N GLY A 14 -0.19 -14.01 12.75
CA GLY A 14 0.83 -13.14 12.18
C GLY A 14 2.24 -13.41 12.71
N ALA A 15 2.37 -13.76 14.00
CA ALA A 15 3.65 -14.17 14.58
C ALA A 15 4.10 -15.56 14.09
N ARG A 16 3.16 -16.50 13.92
CA ARG A 16 3.46 -17.89 13.50
C ARG A 16 3.85 -18.01 12.03
N HIS A 17 3.31 -17.15 11.18
CA HIS A 17 3.58 -17.15 9.74
C HIS A 17 4.50 -16.00 9.31
N ARG A 18 5.17 -15.34 10.26
CA ARG A 18 6.04 -14.18 10.03
C ARG A 18 7.11 -14.44 8.97
N ALA A 19 7.85 -15.54 9.10
CA ALA A 19 8.88 -15.92 8.13
C ALA A 19 8.34 -16.13 6.70
N LEU A 20 7.06 -16.49 6.55
CA LEU A 20 6.40 -16.62 5.24
C LEU A 20 5.88 -15.30 4.71
N LEU A 21 5.58 -14.35 5.60
CA LEU A 21 5.05 -13.04 5.26
C LEU A 21 6.15 -11.99 5.07
N ASP A 22 7.31 -12.16 5.69
CA ASP A 22 8.44 -11.22 5.61
C ASP A 22 8.89 -10.95 4.16
N PRO A 23 8.95 -11.92 3.23
CA PRO A 23 9.22 -11.62 1.82
C PRO A 23 8.14 -10.75 1.15
N LEU A 24 6.90 -10.83 1.61
CA LEU A 24 5.76 -10.05 1.11
C LEU A 24 5.66 -8.66 1.77
N LEU A 25 6.13 -8.53 3.00
CA LEU A 25 6.08 -7.31 3.82
C LEU A 25 7.37 -6.47 3.71
N GLY A 26 8.52 -7.09 3.49
CA GLY A 26 9.83 -6.42 3.40
C GLY A 26 9.84 -5.21 2.45
N PRO A 27 9.37 -5.34 1.20
CA PRO A 27 9.30 -4.20 0.27
C PRO A 27 8.39 -3.06 0.72
N LEU A 28 7.43 -3.33 1.62
CA LEU A 28 6.54 -2.32 2.17
C LEU A 28 7.17 -1.57 3.35
N ALA A 29 8.13 -2.20 4.06
CA ALA A 29 8.81 -1.59 5.21
C ALA A 29 9.60 -0.36 4.77
N THR A 30 10.24 -0.47 3.61
CA THR A 30 11.08 0.57 3.02
C THR A 30 10.28 1.66 2.31
N LEU A 31 9.04 1.37 1.87
CA LEU A 31 8.19 2.34 1.17
C LEU A 31 7.83 3.56 2.04
N HIS A 32 7.70 3.39 3.35
CA HIS A 32 7.40 4.50 4.27
C HIS A 32 8.61 5.37 4.61
N ALA A 33 9.79 5.06 4.08
CA ALA A 33 11.03 5.81 4.29
C ALA A 33 11.22 6.99 3.31
N GLY A 34 10.19 7.38 2.56
CA GLY A 34 10.27 8.43 1.53
C GLY A 34 10.64 9.82 2.07
N ASN A 35 11.62 10.46 1.41
CA ASN A 35 12.08 11.87 1.37
C ASN A 35 12.06 12.80 2.61
N SER A 36 11.58 12.37 3.77
CA SER A 36 11.84 13.06 5.02
C SER A 36 13.13 12.50 5.61
N ALA A 37 14.08 13.37 5.97
CA ALA A 37 15.35 13.00 6.63
C ALA A 37 15.18 12.19 7.95
N HIS A 38 13.92 11.96 8.39
CA HIS A 38 13.52 11.20 9.57
C HIS A 38 12.69 9.94 9.28
N ALA A 39 12.45 9.57 8.02
CA ALA A 39 11.59 8.44 7.68
C ALA A 39 12.33 7.11 7.90
N GLN A 40 11.99 6.42 8.98
CA GLN A 40 12.54 5.10 9.32
C GLN A 40 11.69 4.00 8.67
N PRO A 41 12.30 2.90 8.19
CA PRO A 41 11.55 1.75 7.71
C PRO A 41 10.54 1.27 8.75
N ILE A 42 9.33 0.89 8.31
CA ILE A 42 8.33 0.33 9.22
C ILE A 42 8.83 -1.03 9.72
N ASP A 43 9.12 -1.11 11.01
CA ASP A 43 9.37 -2.37 11.68
C ASP A 43 8.06 -3.11 11.95
N TYR A 44 7.71 -4.05 11.06
CA TYR A 44 6.55 -4.93 11.21
C TYR A 44 6.67 -5.93 12.37
N SER A 45 7.81 -5.97 13.09
CA SER A 45 7.95 -6.68 14.36
C SER A 45 7.19 -6.04 15.51
N GLN A 46 6.86 -4.77 15.35
CA GLN A 46 6.07 -4.02 16.29
C GLN A 46 4.67 -3.78 15.77
N ARG A 47 3.76 -3.44 16.68
CA ARG A 47 2.40 -3.09 16.29
C ARG A 47 2.41 -1.78 15.52
N VAL A 48 2.25 -1.88 14.21
CA VAL A 48 2.01 -0.71 13.37
C VAL A 48 0.62 -0.15 13.72
N ASN A 49 0.57 1.11 14.17
CA ASN A 49 -0.69 1.81 14.44
C ASN A 49 -1.16 2.60 13.22
N ALA A 50 -1.17 1.93 12.07
CA ALA A 50 -1.63 2.46 10.80
C ALA A 50 -2.39 1.36 10.04
N THR A 51 -3.11 1.77 9.01
CA THR A 51 -3.78 0.86 8.08
C THR A 51 -3.00 0.87 6.76
N LEU A 52 -2.59 -0.31 6.29
CA LEU A 52 -1.88 -0.46 5.04
C LEU A 52 -2.67 -1.37 4.10
N PHE A 53 -2.83 -0.94 2.85
CA PHE A 53 -3.43 -1.74 1.79
C PHE A 53 -2.37 -2.10 0.77
N ARG A 54 -2.25 -3.39 0.45
CA ARG A 54 -1.50 -3.87 -0.72
C ARG A 54 -2.51 -4.36 -1.75
N LEU A 55 -2.50 -3.73 -2.91
CA LEU A 55 -3.36 -4.10 -4.03
C LEU A 55 -2.47 -4.56 -5.19
N PRO A 56 -2.17 -5.86 -5.30
CA PRO A 56 -1.37 -6.37 -6.41
C PRO A 56 -2.04 -6.04 -7.74
N LEU A 57 -1.28 -5.44 -8.67
CA LEU A 57 -1.78 -5.16 -10.00
C LEU A 57 -2.10 -6.45 -10.74
N ARG A 58 -3.17 -6.43 -11.53
CA ARG A 58 -3.57 -7.59 -12.32
C ARG A 58 -2.76 -7.62 -13.61
N THR A 59 -1.85 -8.58 -13.72
CA THR A 59 -1.09 -8.80 -14.96
C THR A 59 -1.98 -9.43 -16.04
N PRO A 60 -1.60 -9.38 -17.33
CA PRO A 60 -2.35 -9.99 -18.42
C PRO A 60 -2.63 -11.49 -18.20
N GLU A 61 -1.64 -12.23 -17.69
CA GLU A 61 -1.75 -13.66 -17.42
C GLU A 61 -2.80 -13.92 -16.34
N ARG A 62 -2.79 -13.11 -15.27
CA ARG A 62 -3.74 -13.21 -14.16
C ARG A 62 -5.14 -12.78 -14.57
N ALA A 63 -5.25 -11.83 -15.51
CA ALA A 63 -6.53 -11.37 -16.06
C ALA A 63 -7.19 -12.46 -16.91
N ALA A 64 -6.41 -13.17 -17.74
CA ALA A 64 -6.91 -14.24 -18.60
C ALA A 64 -7.57 -15.40 -17.83
N ILE A 65 -7.07 -15.70 -16.63
CA ILE A 65 -7.61 -16.78 -15.78
C ILE A 65 -8.56 -16.29 -14.67
N SER A 66 -8.80 -14.98 -14.57
CA SER A 66 -9.62 -14.43 -13.49
C SER A 66 -11.11 -14.56 -13.81
N GLN A 67 -11.87 -15.11 -12.86
CA GLN A 67 -13.34 -15.11 -12.92
C GLN A 67 -13.96 -13.76 -12.52
N LEU A 68 -13.19 -12.88 -11.86
CA LEU A 68 -13.68 -11.59 -11.36
C LEU A 68 -13.61 -10.51 -12.44
N SER A 69 -12.52 -10.47 -13.21
CA SER A 69 -12.34 -9.46 -14.25
C SER A 69 -11.19 -9.82 -15.18
N SER A 70 -11.46 -9.74 -16.48
CA SER A 70 -10.51 -9.93 -17.57
C SER A 70 -9.64 -8.71 -17.85
N ARG A 71 -9.74 -7.64 -17.06
CA ARG A 71 -8.97 -6.41 -17.26
C ARG A 71 -7.61 -6.49 -16.56
N ALA A 72 -6.53 -6.43 -17.35
CA ALA A 72 -5.19 -6.19 -16.82
C ALA A 72 -5.03 -4.71 -16.43
N VAL A 73 -4.05 -4.42 -15.59
CA VAL A 73 -3.69 -3.05 -15.19
C VAL A 73 -2.21 -2.85 -15.45
N THR A 74 -1.90 -1.88 -16.30
CA THR A 74 -0.55 -1.48 -16.69
C THR A 74 -0.01 -0.39 -15.78
N HIS A 75 1.31 -0.18 -15.84
CA HIS A 75 1.97 0.88 -15.09
C HIS A 75 1.41 2.27 -15.46
N THR A 76 1.20 2.53 -16.75
CA THR A 76 0.66 3.81 -17.24
C THR A 76 -0.74 4.08 -16.69
N GLU A 77 -1.62 3.09 -16.70
CA GLU A 77 -2.99 3.23 -16.15
C GLU A 77 -2.98 3.54 -14.65
N VAL A 78 -2.02 3.01 -13.88
CA VAL A 78 -1.88 3.34 -12.46
C VAL A 78 -1.44 4.79 -12.28
N LEU A 79 -0.47 5.25 -13.06
CA LEU A 79 -0.02 6.64 -13.01
C LEU A 79 -1.13 7.61 -13.42
N GLU A 80 -1.91 7.29 -14.45
CA GLU A 80 -3.07 8.09 -14.86
C GLU A 80 -4.14 8.14 -13.76
N LEU A 81 -4.43 7.01 -13.12
CA LEU A 81 -5.35 6.94 -11.98
C LEU A 81 -4.87 7.83 -10.83
N LEU A 82 -3.59 7.73 -10.45
CA LEU A 82 -3.01 8.53 -9.37
C LEU A 82 -2.96 10.02 -9.74
N SER A 83 -2.69 10.36 -10.99
CA SER A 83 -2.71 11.75 -11.47
C SER A 83 -4.11 12.34 -11.39
N THR A 84 -5.13 11.57 -11.83
CA THR A 84 -6.54 11.97 -11.74
C THR A 84 -6.98 12.14 -10.30
N LEU A 85 -6.52 11.26 -9.40
CA LEU A 85 -6.74 11.43 -7.96
C LEU A 85 -6.13 12.75 -7.50
N CYS A 86 -4.86 13.02 -7.80
CA CYS A 86 -4.18 14.25 -7.39
C CYS A 86 -4.90 15.52 -7.87
N LEU A 87 -5.41 15.52 -9.09
CA LEU A 87 -6.18 16.64 -9.64
C LEU A 87 -7.49 16.89 -8.89
N SER A 88 -8.12 15.85 -8.35
CA SER A 88 -9.38 15.96 -7.59
C SER A 88 -9.18 16.08 -6.07
N LEU A 89 -7.96 15.90 -5.55
CA LEU A 89 -7.67 15.96 -4.11
C LEU A 89 -8.08 17.29 -3.49
N GLY A 90 -7.84 18.42 -4.16
CA GLY A 90 -8.16 19.75 -3.62
C GLY A 90 -9.63 19.88 -3.26
N GLU A 91 -10.53 19.48 -4.17
CA GLU A 91 -11.98 19.49 -3.93
C GLU A 91 -12.39 18.44 -2.90
N MET A 92 -11.80 17.24 -2.96
CA MET A 92 -12.11 16.16 -2.03
C MET A 92 -11.79 16.55 -0.57
N LEU A 93 -10.64 17.19 -0.34
CA LEU A 93 -10.19 17.58 0.99
C LEU A 93 -11.13 18.59 1.68
N LEU A 94 -11.82 19.46 0.91
CA LEU A 94 -12.81 20.41 1.44
C LEU A 94 -13.95 19.72 2.19
N PHE A 95 -14.24 18.47 1.83
CA PHE A 95 -15.32 17.70 2.42
C PHE A 95 -14.81 16.67 3.45
N THR A 96 -13.52 16.66 3.77
CA THR A 96 -12.94 15.79 4.80
C THR A 96 -12.67 16.54 6.10
N GLN A 97 -12.99 15.94 7.25
CA GLN A 97 -12.75 16.56 8.56
C GLN A 97 -11.39 16.20 9.17
N SER A 98 -10.75 15.12 8.71
CA SER A 98 -9.55 14.56 9.35
C SER A 98 -8.42 14.26 8.37
N LEU A 99 -8.66 14.37 7.06
CA LEU A 99 -7.64 14.14 6.05
C LEU A 99 -7.01 15.49 5.73
N THR A 100 -5.76 15.69 6.12
CA THR A 100 -5.04 16.97 5.94
C THR A 100 -3.85 16.87 4.99
N HIS A 101 -3.39 15.65 4.71
CA HIS A 101 -2.20 15.41 3.91
C HIS A 101 -2.36 14.13 3.09
N VAL A 102 -2.03 14.21 1.80
CA VAL A 102 -1.93 13.08 0.89
C VAL A 102 -0.62 13.22 0.13
N GLU A 103 0.11 12.12 0.03
CA GLU A 103 1.37 12.05 -0.69
C GLU A 103 1.34 10.86 -1.64
N VAL A 104 1.90 11.03 -2.84
CA VAL A 104 2.02 9.99 -3.86
C VAL A 104 3.49 9.86 -4.23
N CYS A 105 4.03 8.66 -4.05
CA CYS A 105 5.42 8.34 -4.35
C CYS A 105 5.48 7.16 -5.32
N THR A 106 6.47 7.17 -6.21
CA THR A 106 6.78 6.04 -7.10
C THR A 106 8.08 5.39 -6.64
N LEU A 107 8.11 4.06 -6.60
CA LEU A 107 9.32 3.30 -6.34
C LEU A 107 9.79 2.67 -7.66
N ALA A 108 11.03 2.89 -8.03
CA ALA A 108 11.63 2.18 -9.14
C ALA A 108 11.91 0.71 -8.75
N ALA A 109 11.98 -0.17 -9.75
CA ALA A 109 12.14 -1.61 -9.55
C ALA A 109 13.50 -1.99 -8.90
N ASP A 110 14.48 -1.08 -8.95
CA ASP A 110 15.78 -1.17 -8.29
C ASP A 110 15.74 -0.75 -6.81
N GLY A 111 14.58 -0.33 -6.30
CA GLY A 111 14.38 0.00 -4.89
C GLY A 111 14.87 1.40 -4.50
N VAL A 112 15.23 2.24 -5.46
CA VAL A 112 15.58 3.64 -5.22
C VAL A 112 14.30 4.48 -5.22
N VAL A 113 14.15 5.31 -4.19
CA VAL A 113 13.11 6.36 -4.07
C VAL A 113 13.69 7.68 -4.51
#